data_AF-R4FCV2-F1
#
_entry.id   AF-R4FCV2-F1
#
_cell.length_a   1.000
_cell.length_b   1.000
_cell.length_c   1.000
_cell.angle_alpha   90.00
_cell.angle_beta   90.00
_cell.angle_gamma   90.00
#
_symmetry.space_group_name_H-M   'P 1'
#
loop_
_entity.id
_entity.type
_entity.pdbx_description
1 polymer ?
#
loop_
_entity_poly.entity_id
_entity_poly.type
_entity_poly.pdbx_seq_one_letter_code
_entity_poly.pdbx_strand_id
1 'polypeptide(L)'
;MEKLSSGLRINRAGDDAAGLSISEKMRGQIRGLEQASRNAQDGISLIQTAEGALNETHAILQRMRELAVQAANDTNTAEDRQAIQDEANQLAKDLNRIANNTEFNTQKLLTGTGGPNGDGSFAFQVGANQDQTITLTIADMTAGTGLGVATGDDEAADAIDISSDSAIATAAITTINDAIKTVSAERSKLGAYQNRLEYSINNLNTSAENLTAAESRIRDVDYALAA
;
A
#
# COMPACT_ATOMS: atom_id res chain seq x y z
N MET A 1 26.39 5.99 46.05
CA MET A 1 25.22 5.10 46.21
C MET A 1 24.12 5.41 45.20
N GLU A 2 23.59 6.64 45.08
CA GLU A 2 22.47 6.97 44.15
C GLU A 2 22.79 6.71 42.66
N LYS A 3 24.00 7.05 42.18
CA LYS A 3 24.42 6.83 40.78
C LYS A 3 24.63 5.35 40.43
N LEU A 4 25.18 4.55 41.34
CA LEU A 4 25.35 3.10 41.16
C LEU A 4 24.01 2.34 41.24
N SER A 5 23.07 2.81 42.07
CA SER A 5 21.74 2.21 42.21
C SER A 5 20.79 2.53 41.06
N SER A 6 20.97 3.69 40.41
CA SER A 6 20.15 4.12 39.27
C SER A 6 20.74 3.70 37.92
N GLY A 7 22.04 3.40 37.86
CA GLY A 7 22.77 3.14 36.62
C GLY A 7 22.98 4.37 35.74
N LEU A 8 22.61 5.56 36.23
CA LEU A 8 22.70 6.81 35.49
C LEU A 8 23.72 7.76 36.14
N ARG A 9 24.53 8.38 35.30
CA ARG A 9 25.44 9.48 35.65
C ARG A 9 24.68 10.78 35.94
N ILE A 10 23.58 11.02 35.21
CA ILE A 10 22.72 12.21 35.31
C ILE A 10 21.31 11.78 35.74
N ASN A 11 20.96 12.03 37.01
CA ASN A 11 19.65 11.68 37.57
C ASN A 11 18.73 12.89 37.74
N ARG A 12 19.28 14.05 38.05
CA ARG A 12 18.53 15.29 38.27
C ARG A 12 19.17 16.44 37.51
N ALA A 13 18.42 17.50 37.26
CA ALA A 13 18.94 18.69 36.55
C ALA A 13 20.15 19.34 37.25
N GLY A 14 20.32 19.12 38.55
CA GLY A 14 21.49 19.59 39.31
C GLY A 14 22.80 18.82 39.04
N ASP A 15 22.75 17.63 38.42
CA ASP A 15 23.95 16.87 38.06
C ASP A 15 24.61 17.43 36.78
N ASP A 16 23.80 17.67 35.74
CA ASP A 16 24.18 18.32 34.48
C ASP A 16 22.91 18.74 33.73
N ALA A 17 22.57 20.03 33.80
CA ALA A 17 21.37 20.57 33.17
C ALA A 17 21.40 20.49 31.63
N ALA A 18 22.59 20.68 31.03
CA ALA A 18 22.75 20.64 29.58
C ALA A 18 22.67 19.19 29.06
N GLY A 19 23.38 18.26 29.71
CA GLY A 19 23.33 16.84 29.40
C GLY A 19 21.95 16.23 29.56
N LEU A 20 21.21 16.63 30.61
CA LEU A 20 19.83 16.19 30.81
C LEU A 20 18.93 16.63 29.64
N SER A 21 18.96 17.90 29.25
CA SER A 21 18.14 18.41 28.14
C SER A 21 18.44 17.73 26.79
N ILE A 22 19.72 17.49 26.50
CA ILE A 22 20.13 16.76 25.29
C ILE A 22 19.62 15.31 25.33
N SER A 23 19.77 14.62 26.47
CA SER A 23 19.30 13.24 26.62
C SER A 23 17.77 13.12 26.47
N GLU A 24 17.01 14.09 26.96
CA GLU A 24 15.55 14.12 26.82
C GLU A 24 15.13 14.32 25.36
N LYS A 25 15.82 15.21 24.63
CA LYS A 25 15.61 15.37 23.19
C LYS A 25 15.93 14.08 22.42
N MET A 26 17.04 13.42 22.75
CA MET A 26 17.40 12.13 22.13
C MET A 26 16.36 11.05 22.42
N ARG A 27 15.86 10.94 23.66
CA ARG A 27 14.77 10.00 24.01
C ARG A 27 13.49 10.28 23.24
N GLY A 28 13.13 11.56 23.08
CA GLY A 28 11.99 11.95 22.25
C GLY A 28 12.15 11.50 20.80
N GLN A 29 13.34 11.71 20.23
CA GLN A 29 13.66 11.26 18.88
C GLN A 29 13.64 9.73 18.74
N ILE A 30 14.25 8.99 19.66
CA ILE A 30 14.26 7.51 19.64
C ILE A 30 12.82 6.97 19.61
N ARG A 31 11.96 7.43 20.53
CA ARG A 31 10.54 7.01 20.57
C ARG A 31 9.80 7.37 19.28
N GLY A 32 10.09 8.55 18.72
CA GLY A 32 9.54 8.98 17.44
C GLY A 32 9.97 8.10 16.27
N LEU A 33 11.26 7.73 16.21
CA LEU A 33 11.81 6.83 15.19
C LEU A 33 11.25 5.41 15.30
N GLU A 34 11.11 4.88 16.51
CA GLU A 34 10.49 3.58 16.74
C GLU A 34 9.01 3.56 16.32
N GLN A 35 8.26 4.61 16.63
CA GLN A 35 6.87 4.75 16.16
C GLN A 35 6.81 4.89 14.64
N ALA A 36 7.71 5.67 14.03
CA ALA A 36 7.82 5.80 12.59
C ALA A 36 8.12 4.46 11.89
N SER A 37 8.95 3.61 12.51
CA SER A 37 9.24 2.26 12.04
C SER A 37 7.98 1.38 12.05
N ARG A 38 7.17 1.45 13.11
CA ARG A 38 5.86 0.77 13.17
C ARG A 38 4.88 1.30 12.13
N ASN A 39 4.76 2.62 11.97
CA ASN A 39 3.90 3.23 10.95
C ASN A 39 4.29 2.79 9.52
N ALA A 40 5.60 2.65 9.26
CA ALA A 40 6.08 2.14 7.97
C ALA A 40 5.71 0.67 7.75
N GLN A 41 5.74 -0.15 8.80
CA GLN A 41 5.27 -1.55 8.74
C GLN A 41 3.77 -1.63 8.46
N ASP A 42 2.96 -0.78 9.10
CA ASP A 42 1.52 -0.68 8.81
C ASP A 42 1.27 -0.30 7.34
N GLY A 43 2.08 0.63 6.80
CA GLY A 43 2.05 0.99 5.38
C GLY A 43 2.40 -0.18 4.46
N ILE A 44 3.37 -1.02 4.83
CA ILE A 44 3.69 -2.26 4.08
C ILE A 44 2.50 -3.22 4.12
N SER A 45 1.85 -3.42 5.26
CA SER A 45 0.68 -4.30 5.38
C SER A 45 -0.51 -3.82 4.54
N LEU A 46 -0.73 -2.50 4.45
CA LEU A 46 -1.74 -1.91 3.57
C LEU A 46 -1.41 -2.18 2.10
N ILE A 47 -0.15 -1.96 1.69
CA ILE A 47 0.32 -2.20 0.32
C ILE A 47 0.15 -3.67 -0.07
N GLN A 48 0.54 -4.61 0.80
CA GLN A 48 0.40 -6.05 0.55
C GLN A 48 -1.06 -6.48 0.40
N THR A 49 -1.97 -5.86 1.18
CA THR A 49 -3.42 -6.10 1.05
C THR A 49 -3.92 -5.66 -0.33
N ALA A 50 -3.52 -4.46 -0.77
CA ALA A 50 -3.87 -3.96 -2.10
C ALA A 50 -3.24 -4.81 -3.22
N GLU A 51 -1.97 -5.21 -3.10
CA GLU A 51 -1.29 -6.03 -4.10
C GLU A 51 -1.93 -7.41 -4.26
N GLY A 52 -2.32 -8.05 -3.14
CA GLY A 52 -3.02 -9.33 -3.16
C GLY A 52 -4.31 -9.26 -3.96
N ALA A 53 -5.12 -8.22 -3.74
CA ALA A 53 -6.33 -7.99 -4.52
C ALA A 53 -6.04 -7.71 -6.00
N LEU A 54 -5.03 -6.89 -6.31
CA LEU A 54 -4.63 -6.60 -7.70
C LEU A 54 -4.06 -7.82 -8.45
N ASN A 55 -3.52 -8.80 -7.73
CA ASN A 55 -3.10 -10.06 -8.34
C ASN A 55 -4.30 -10.87 -8.86
N GLU A 56 -5.39 -10.91 -8.08
CA GLU A 56 -6.65 -11.53 -8.52
C GLU A 56 -7.30 -10.74 -9.66
N THR A 57 -7.34 -9.40 -9.58
CA THR A 57 -7.76 -8.52 -10.68
C THR A 57 -7.00 -8.84 -11.97
N HIS A 58 -5.67 -8.98 -11.89
CA HIS A 58 -4.85 -9.32 -13.05
C HIS A 58 -5.20 -10.71 -13.62
N ALA A 59 -5.42 -11.72 -12.78
CA ALA A 59 -5.81 -13.06 -13.23
C ALA A 59 -7.18 -13.04 -13.94
N ILE A 60 -8.15 -12.31 -13.39
CA ILE A 60 -9.48 -12.16 -13.98
C ILE A 60 -9.40 -11.43 -15.33
N LEU A 61 -8.63 -10.34 -15.44
CA LEU A 61 -8.45 -9.62 -16.70
C LEU A 61 -7.81 -10.50 -17.79
N GLN A 62 -6.85 -11.35 -17.43
CA GLN A 62 -6.29 -12.32 -18.39
C GLN A 62 -7.35 -13.31 -18.87
N ARG A 63 -8.21 -13.80 -17.98
CA ARG A 63 -9.34 -14.66 -18.36
C ARG A 63 -10.34 -13.92 -19.25
N MET A 64 -10.70 -12.68 -18.94
CA MET A 64 -11.56 -11.85 -19.80
C MET A 64 -10.95 -11.65 -21.19
N ARG A 65 -9.63 -11.48 -21.27
CA ARG A 65 -8.91 -11.38 -22.55
C ARG A 65 -8.99 -12.66 -23.37
N GLU A 66 -8.86 -13.83 -22.73
CA GLU A 66 -9.05 -15.13 -23.39
C GLU A 66 -10.46 -15.25 -23.99
N LEU A 67 -11.48 -14.87 -23.22
CA LEU A 67 -12.88 -14.88 -23.66
C LEU A 67 -13.11 -13.91 -24.82
N ALA A 68 -12.54 -12.70 -24.77
CA ALA A 68 -12.63 -11.74 -25.88
C ALA A 68 -11.96 -12.26 -27.16
N VAL A 69 -10.79 -12.92 -27.05
CA VAL A 69 -10.13 -13.57 -28.18
C VAL A 69 -10.96 -14.73 -28.72
N GLN A 70 -11.58 -15.52 -27.84
CA GLN A 70 -12.47 -16.61 -28.25
C GLN A 70 -13.69 -16.06 -28.99
N ALA A 71 -14.35 -15.02 -28.48
CA ALA A 71 -15.52 -14.40 -29.09
C ALA A 71 -15.23 -13.73 -30.44
N ALA A 72 -14.01 -13.19 -30.61
CA ALA A 72 -13.56 -12.57 -31.85
C ALA A 72 -13.42 -13.55 -33.03
N ASN A 73 -13.44 -14.86 -32.80
CA ASN A 73 -13.41 -15.83 -33.89
C ASN A 73 -14.77 -15.91 -34.61
N ASP A 74 -14.74 -15.84 -35.94
CA ASP A 74 -15.91 -15.90 -36.82
C ASP A 74 -16.56 -17.28 -36.90
N THR A 75 -15.91 -18.32 -36.38
CA THR A 75 -16.51 -19.66 -36.29
C THR A 75 -17.58 -19.78 -35.21
N ASN A 76 -17.66 -18.82 -34.28
CA ASN A 76 -18.67 -18.84 -33.22
C ASN A 76 -20.00 -18.35 -33.74
N THR A 77 -21.08 -18.98 -33.28
CA THR A 77 -22.44 -18.48 -33.50
C THR A 77 -22.75 -17.33 -32.53
N ALA A 78 -23.85 -16.61 -32.77
CA ALA A 78 -24.32 -15.58 -31.85
C ALA A 78 -24.68 -16.15 -30.46
N GLU A 79 -25.18 -17.38 -30.40
CA GLU A 79 -25.47 -18.08 -29.13
C GLU A 79 -24.18 -18.41 -28.36
N ASP A 80 -23.14 -18.90 -29.06
CA ASP A 80 -21.83 -19.18 -28.45
C ASP A 80 -21.21 -17.90 -27.87
N ARG A 81 -21.28 -16.81 -28.64
CA ARG A 81 -20.79 -15.50 -28.20
C ARG A 81 -21.55 -14.96 -27.00
N GLN A 82 -22.87 -15.20 -26.92
CA GLN A 82 -23.64 -14.83 -25.74
C GLN A 82 -23.22 -15.62 -24.49
N ALA A 83 -22.97 -16.93 -24.63
CA ALA A 83 -22.48 -17.72 -23.50
C ALA A 83 -21.10 -17.25 -23.00
N ILE A 84 -20.22 -16.83 -23.92
CA ILE A 84 -18.93 -16.22 -23.58
C ILE A 84 -19.11 -14.87 -22.87
N GLN A 85 -20.06 -14.04 -23.34
CA GLN A 85 -20.41 -12.78 -22.70
C GLN A 85 -20.95 -12.98 -21.28
N ASP A 86 -21.76 -14.01 -21.05
CA ASP A 86 -22.29 -14.31 -19.72
C ASP A 86 -21.17 -14.64 -18.72
N GLU A 87 -20.13 -15.37 -19.15
CA GLU A 87 -18.91 -15.59 -18.34
C GLU A 87 -18.16 -14.27 -18.10
N ALA A 88 -17.96 -13.45 -19.15
CA ALA A 88 -17.30 -12.15 -19.02
C ALA A 88 -18.05 -11.21 -18.05
N ASN A 89 -19.39 -11.24 -18.05
CA ASN A 89 -20.22 -10.46 -17.13
C ASN A 89 -20.02 -10.89 -15.67
N GLN A 90 -19.87 -12.19 -15.38
CA GLN A 90 -19.56 -12.64 -14.02
C GLN A 90 -18.16 -12.19 -13.59
N LEU A 91 -17.18 -12.25 -14.49
CA LEU A 91 -15.83 -11.77 -14.22
C LEU A 91 -15.79 -10.26 -13.93
N ALA A 92 -16.54 -9.46 -14.68
CA ALA A 92 -16.66 -8.02 -14.42
C ALA A 92 -17.29 -7.73 -13.04
N LYS A 93 -18.31 -8.49 -12.65
CA LYS A 93 -18.92 -8.40 -11.32
C LYS A 93 -17.94 -8.77 -10.22
N ASP A 94 -17.17 -9.83 -10.42
CA ASP A 94 -16.10 -10.22 -9.49
C ASP A 94 -14.98 -9.16 -9.39
N LEU A 95 -14.63 -8.48 -10.48
CA LEU A 95 -13.70 -7.34 -10.43
C LEU A 95 -14.23 -6.21 -9.54
N ASN A 96 -15.49 -5.81 -9.73
CA ASN A 96 -16.13 -4.79 -8.89
C ASN A 96 -16.22 -5.24 -7.43
N ARG A 97 -16.56 -6.52 -7.19
CA ARG A 97 -16.59 -7.09 -5.84
C ARG A 97 -15.23 -7.03 -5.16
N ILE A 98 -14.14 -7.34 -5.87
CA ILE A 98 -12.77 -7.25 -5.34
C ILE A 98 -12.44 -5.78 -5.05
N ALA A 99 -12.66 -4.87 -6.00
CA ALA A 99 -12.35 -3.45 -5.82
C ALA A 99 -13.11 -2.84 -4.63
N ASN A 100 -14.42 -3.11 -4.53
CA ASN A 100 -15.30 -2.55 -3.52
C ASN A 100 -15.14 -3.20 -2.13
N ASN A 101 -14.75 -4.47 -2.05
CA ASN A 101 -14.58 -5.16 -0.76
C ASN A 101 -13.16 -5.15 -0.22
N THR A 102 -12.16 -4.77 -1.03
CA THR A 102 -10.77 -4.66 -0.56
C THR A 102 -10.62 -3.45 0.36
N GLU A 103 -10.44 -3.73 1.64
CA GLU A 103 -10.27 -2.72 2.67
C GLU A 103 -9.15 -3.06 3.64
N PHE A 104 -8.52 -2.01 4.17
CA PHE A 104 -7.58 -2.13 5.27
C PHE A 104 -8.00 -1.16 6.36
N ASN A 105 -8.26 -1.68 7.56
CA ASN A 105 -8.76 -0.90 8.68
C ASN A 105 -9.96 -0.01 8.27
N THR A 106 -10.97 -0.61 7.64
CA THR A 106 -12.21 0.04 7.13
C THR A 106 -12.04 1.04 5.99
N GLN A 107 -10.82 1.28 5.51
CA GLN A 107 -10.56 2.17 4.37
C GLN A 107 -10.52 1.37 3.07
N LYS A 108 -11.31 1.78 2.08
CA LYS A 108 -11.27 1.21 0.72
C LYS A 108 -9.94 1.55 0.07
N LEU A 109 -9.35 0.57 -0.62
CA LEU A 109 -8.03 0.74 -1.23
C LEU A 109 -8.10 0.94 -2.75
N LEU A 110 -9.03 0.26 -3.43
CA LEU A 110 -9.03 0.11 -4.89
C LEU A 110 -10.09 0.93 -5.62
N THR A 111 -10.90 1.71 -4.91
CA THR A 111 -12.00 2.50 -5.50
C THR A 111 -11.58 3.93 -5.85
N GLY A 112 -10.32 4.30 -5.62
CA GLY A 112 -9.84 5.69 -5.76
C GLY A 112 -10.42 6.67 -4.72
N THR A 113 -11.29 6.22 -3.82
CA THR A 113 -11.93 7.03 -2.75
C THR A 113 -11.37 6.74 -1.36
N GLY A 114 -10.25 6.02 -1.29
CA GLY A 114 -9.59 5.67 -0.03
C GLY A 114 -8.94 6.86 0.67
N GLY A 115 -8.44 6.62 1.87
CA GLY A 115 -7.63 7.58 2.62
C GLY A 115 -8.42 8.68 3.34
N PRO A 116 -7.74 9.56 4.10
CA PRO A 116 -8.39 10.56 4.95
C PRO A 116 -9.19 11.62 4.16
N ASN A 117 -8.79 11.88 2.91
CA ASN A 117 -9.37 12.92 2.07
C ASN A 117 -10.31 12.37 0.99
N GLY A 118 -10.48 11.04 0.90
CA GLY A 118 -11.31 10.41 -0.12
C GLY A 118 -10.75 10.50 -1.54
N ASP A 119 -9.44 10.66 -1.69
CA ASP A 119 -8.71 10.82 -2.96
C ASP A 119 -7.78 9.64 -3.28
N GLY A 120 -7.88 8.54 -2.54
CA GLY A 120 -7.01 7.38 -2.67
C GLY A 120 -5.59 7.62 -2.14
N SER A 121 -5.35 8.73 -1.43
CA SER A 121 -4.04 9.05 -0.86
C SER A 121 -3.89 8.59 0.59
N PHE A 122 -2.75 7.98 0.89
CA PHE A 122 -2.36 7.49 2.20
C PHE A 122 -1.00 8.08 2.56
N ALA A 123 -0.96 8.90 3.60
CA ALA A 123 0.27 9.51 4.10
C ALA A 123 0.78 8.75 5.33
N PHE A 124 1.99 8.21 5.23
CA PHE A 124 2.65 7.49 6.32
C PHE A 124 3.70 8.39 6.97
N GLN A 125 3.56 8.65 8.27
CA GLN A 125 4.58 9.36 9.06
C GLN A 125 5.74 8.40 9.36
N VAL A 126 6.81 8.53 8.58
CA VAL A 126 8.01 7.67 8.61
C VAL A 126 9.24 8.41 9.14
N GLY A 127 9.02 9.35 10.05
CA GLY A 127 10.07 10.04 10.79
C GLY A 127 9.59 10.60 12.12
N ALA A 128 10.53 11.04 12.95
CA ALA A 128 10.24 11.54 14.29
C ALA A 128 9.73 12.99 14.33
N ASN A 129 9.94 13.78 13.26
CA ASN A 129 9.59 15.19 13.20
C ASN A 129 8.46 15.45 12.20
N GLN A 130 7.88 16.65 12.27
CA GLN A 130 6.86 17.12 11.34
C GLN A 130 7.35 17.02 9.87
N ASP A 131 6.41 16.74 8.96
CA ASP A 131 6.61 16.68 7.51
C ASP A 131 7.53 15.55 6.99
N GLN A 132 7.90 14.60 7.86
CA GLN A 132 8.64 13.40 7.47
C GLN A 132 7.67 12.27 7.03
N THR A 133 6.92 12.54 5.96
CA THR A 133 5.89 11.63 5.45
C THR A 133 6.25 11.03 4.09
N ILE A 134 5.70 9.83 3.82
CA ILE A 134 5.64 9.22 2.49
C ILE A 134 4.18 9.13 2.10
N THR A 135 3.80 9.81 1.01
CA THR A 135 2.45 9.71 0.45
C THR A 135 2.42 8.67 -0.67
N LEU A 136 1.55 7.69 -0.50
CA LEU A 136 1.15 6.72 -1.51
C LEU A 136 -0.22 7.13 -2.05
N THR A 137 -0.41 7.09 -3.36
CA THR A 137 -1.75 7.21 -3.96
C THR A 137 -2.06 5.91 -4.65
N ILE A 138 -3.25 5.34 -4.40
CA ILE A 138 -3.76 4.18 -5.13
C ILE A 138 -4.85 4.67 -6.07
N ALA A 139 -4.66 4.43 -7.37
CA ALA A 139 -5.64 4.81 -8.37
C ALA A 139 -6.90 3.92 -8.30
N ASP A 140 -7.98 4.38 -8.93
CA ASP A 140 -9.20 3.61 -9.07
C ASP A 140 -8.98 2.39 -9.99
N MET A 141 -9.32 1.20 -9.48
CA MET A 141 -9.14 -0.11 -10.10
C MET A 141 -10.48 -0.86 -10.22
N THR A 142 -11.60 -0.14 -10.11
CA THR A 142 -12.95 -0.65 -10.43
C THR A 142 -13.08 -1.00 -11.91
N ALA A 143 -14.01 -1.91 -12.23
CA ALA A 143 -14.13 -2.45 -13.58
C ALA A 143 -14.64 -1.40 -14.59
N GLY A 144 -15.48 -0.46 -14.17
CA GLY A 144 -16.06 0.58 -15.01
C GLY A 144 -15.17 1.80 -15.14
N THR A 145 -15.13 2.66 -14.12
CA THR A 145 -14.40 3.94 -14.18
C THR A 145 -12.89 3.78 -14.18
N GLY A 146 -12.37 2.85 -13.37
CA GLY A 146 -10.93 2.62 -13.24
C GLY A 146 -10.32 1.93 -14.47
N LEU A 147 -10.94 0.84 -14.93
CA LEU A 147 -10.38 -0.06 -15.92
C LEU A 147 -11.08 -0.04 -17.29
N GLY A 148 -12.32 0.47 -17.37
CA GLY A 148 -13.07 0.56 -18.63
C GLY A 148 -13.53 -0.78 -19.22
N VAL A 149 -13.52 -1.86 -18.43
CA VAL A 149 -13.90 -3.22 -18.84
C VAL A 149 -15.34 -3.60 -18.46
N ALA A 150 -16.07 -2.71 -17.80
CA ALA A 150 -17.48 -2.86 -17.46
C ALA A 150 -18.27 -1.59 -17.74
N THR A 151 -19.60 -1.73 -17.73
CA THR A 151 -20.58 -0.64 -17.93
C THR A 151 -20.75 0.26 -16.70
N GLY A 152 -20.17 -0.13 -15.56
CA GLY A 152 -20.19 0.61 -14.29
C GLY A 152 -19.44 -0.13 -13.17
N ASP A 153 -19.51 0.41 -11.96
CA ASP A 153 -18.71 -0.04 -10.81
C ASP A 153 -19.52 -0.79 -9.74
N ASP A 154 -20.81 -1.01 -10.01
CA ASP A 154 -21.72 -1.76 -9.15
C ASP A 154 -21.72 -3.26 -9.49
N GLU A 155 -22.22 -4.09 -8.57
CA GLU A 155 -22.42 -5.54 -8.77
C GLU A 155 -23.44 -5.88 -9.87
N ALA A 156 -24.20 -4.89 -10.33
CA ALA A 156 -25.13 -5.02 -11.45
C ALA A 156 -24.48 -4.73 -12.81
N ALA A 157 -23.26 -4.20 -12.84
CA ALA A 157 -22.57 -3.84 -14.08
C ALA A 157 -22.20 -5.10 -14.87
N ASP A 158 -22.47 -5.05 -16.16
CA ASP A 158 -22.04 -6.06 -17.12
C ASP A 158 -20.70 -5.67 -17.74
N ALA A 159 -19.98 -6.66 -18.28
CA ALA A 159 -18.72 -6.43 -18.98
C ALA A 159 -18.96 -5.62 -20.26
N ILE A 160 -17.89 -5.06 -20.82
CA ILE A 160 -17.91 -4.54 -22.19
C ILE A 160 -18.41 -5.62 -23.16
N ASP A 161 -19.15 -5.19 -24.17
CA ASP A 161 -19.73 -6.08 -25.16
C ASP A 161 -18.63 -6.80 -25.95
N ILE A 162 -18.74 -8.12 -26.04
CA ILE A 162 -17.95 -9.02 -26.87
C ILE A 162 -18.84 -9.98 -27.67
N SER A 163 -20.18 -9.88 -27.58
CA SER A 163 -21.10 -10.81 -28.23
C SER A 163 -21.62 -10.35 -29.59
N SER A 164 -21.75 -9.04 -29.79
CA SER A 164 -22.44 -8.47 -30.96
C SER A 164 -21.72 -8.71 -32.30
N ASP A 165 -20.41 -8.48 -32.36
CA ASP A 165 -19.63 -8.57 -33.61
C ASP A 165 -18.14 -8.85 -33.33
N SER A 166 -17.45 -9.50 -34.28
CA SER A 166 -16.01 -9.79 -34.18
C SER A 166 -15.15 -8.51 -34.06
N ALA A 167 -15.54 -7.43 -34.73
CA ALA A 167 -14.87 -6.14 -34.62
C ALA A 167 -15.00 -5.54 -33.22
N ILE A 168 -16.16 -5.71 -32.56
CA ILE A 168 -16.41 -5.24 -31.19
C ILE A 168 -15.57 -6.07 -30.21
N ALA A 169 -15.57 -7.40 -30.34
CA ALA A 169 -14.72 -8.28 -29.53
C ALA A 169 -13.22 -7.93 -29.70
N THR A 170 -12.79 -7.58 -30.91
CA THR A 170 -11.40 -7.15 -31.18
C THR A 170 -11.07 -5.81 -30.51
N ALA A 171 -12.01 -4.87 -30.48
CA ALA A 171 -11.85 -3.62 -29.74
C ALA A 171 -11.76 -3.89 -28.22
N ALA A 172 -12.58 -4.79 -27.69
CA ALA A 172 -12.56 -5.20 -26.29
C ALA A 172 -11.22 -5.82 -25.87
N ILE A 173 -10.56 -6.60 -26.75
CA ILE A 173 -9.19 -7.10 -26.50
C ILE A 173 -8.23 -5.95 -26.21
N THR A 174 -8.33 -4.84 -26.96
CA THR A 174 -7.46 -3.67 -26.75
C THR A 174 -7.75 -3.01 -25.41
N THR A 175 -9.02 -2.78 -25.07
CA THR A 175 -9.44 -2.23 -23.78
C THR A 175 -8.96 -3.09 -22.61
N ILE A 176 -9.13 -4.41 -22.68
CA ILE A 176 -8.68 -5.34 -21.63
C ILE A 176 -7.14 -5.36 -21.54
N ASN A 177 -6.42 -5.30 -22.67
CA ASN A 177 -4.96 -5.19 -22.63
C ASN A 177 -4.49 -3.90 -21.95
N ASP A 178 -5.17 -2.78 -22.18
CA ASP A 178 -4.83 -1.52 -21.54
C ASP A 178 -5.16 -1.55 -20.04
N ALA A 179 -6.29 -2.17 -19.64
CA ALA A 179 -6.60 -2.44 -18.24
C ALA A 179 -5.51 -3.30 -17.56
N ILE A 180 -5.04 -4.37 -18.21
CA ILE A 180 -3.94 -5.21 -17.71
C ILE A 180 -2.67 -4.37 -17.49
N LYS A 181 -2.33 -3.48 -18.44
CA LYS A 181 -1.17 -2.58 -18.30
C LYS A 181 -1.35 -1.62 -17.11
N THR A 182 -2.54 -1.05 -16.94
CA THR A 182 -2.85 -0.16 -15.81
C THR A 182 -2.68 -0.88 -14.47
N VAL A 183 -3.27 -2.07 -14.31
CA VAL A 183 -3.10 -2.89 -13.09
C VAL A 183 -1.63 -3.25 -12.86
N SER A 184 -0.90 -3.63 -13.92
CA SER A 184 0.52 -3.95 -13.82
C SER A 184 1.37 -2.76 -13.40
N ALA A 185 1.06 -1.56 -13.92
CA ALA A 185 1.73 -0.32 -13.56
C ALA A 185 1.46 0.04 -12.10
N GLU A 186 0.21 -0.11 -11.63
CA GLU A 186 -0.14 0.16 -10.24
C GLU A 186 0.56 -0.83 -9.29
N ARG A 187 0.61 -2.13 -9.62
CA ARG A 187 1.38 -3.13 -8.85
C ARG A 187 2.88 -2.80 -8.80
N SER A 188 3.46 -2.38 -9.92
CA SER A 188 4.87 -1.97 -9.96
C SER A 188 5.14 -0.77 -9.06
N LYS A 189 4.22 0.22 -9.06
CA LYS A 189 4.27 1.36 -8.16
C LYS A 189 4.18 0.93 -6.70
N LEU A 190 3.20 0.09 -6.34
CA LEU A 190 3.05 -0.45 -4.99
C LEU A 190 4.32 -1.16 -4.50
N GLY A 191 4.92 -2.03 -5.31
CA GLY A 191 6.17 -2.70 -4.99
C GLY A 191 7.36 -1.74 -4.80
N ALA A 192 7.44 -0.67 -5.60
CA ALA A 192 8.45 0.36 -5.42
C ALA A 192 8.29 1.11 -4.07
N TYR A 193 7.04 1.38 -3.67
CA TYR A 193 6.74 1.99 -2.37
C TYR A 193 7.03 1.03 -1.20
N GLN A 194 6.76 -0.27 -1.35
CA GLN A 194 7.14 -1.27 -0.35
C GLN A 194 8.66 -1.26 -0.13
N ASN A 195 9.45 -1.37 -1.19
CA ASN A 195 10.93 -1.32 -1.10
C ASN A 195 11.41 -0.03 -0.42
N ARG A 196 10.80 1.11 -0.78
CA ARG A 196 11.12 2.40 -0.17
C ARG A 196 10.82 2.41 1.32
N LEU A 197 9.71 1.85 1.77
CA LEU A 197 9.36 1.75 3.20
C LEU A 197 10.33 0.80 3.94
N GLU A 198 10.72 -0.33 3.35
CA GLU A 198 11.72 -1.24 3.91
C GLU A 198 13.08 -0.56 4.11
N TYR A 199 13.55 0.21 3.12
CA TYR A 199 14.76 1.01 3.28
C TYR A 199 14.61 2.09 4.36
N SER A 200 13.44 2.72 4.43
CA SER A 200 13.14 3.71 5.47
C SER A 200 13.19 3.07 6.86
N ILE A 201 12.60 1.89 7.06
CA ILE A 201 12.64 1.13 8.32
C ILE A 201 14.08 0.84 8.74
N ASN A 202 14.92 0.35 7.82
CA ASN A 202 16.32 0.06 8.11
C ASN A 202 17.07 1.32 8.56
N ASN A 203 16.89 2.44 7.86
CA ASN A 203 17.51 3.71 8.22
C ASN A 203 17.01 4.26 9.57
N LEU A 204 15.70 4.14 9.85
CA LEU A 204 15.10 4.55 11.11
C LEU A 204 15.65 3.74 12.29
N ASN A 205 15.76 2.42 12.12
CA ASN A 205 16.30 1.52 13.15
C ASN A 205 17.78 1.82 13.43
N THR A 206 18.61 1.98 12.40
CA THR A 206 20.03 2.38 12.57
C THR A 206 20.16 3.75 13.24
N SER A 207 19.29 4.70 12.88
CA SER A 207 19.28 6.02 13.52
C SER A 207 18.88 5.95 15.00
N ALA A 208 17.87 5.13 15.33
CA ALA A 208 17.43 4.92 16.70
C ALA A 208 18.53 4.24 17.55
N GLU A 209 19.24 3.26 16.99
CA GLU A 209 20.37 2.59 17.64
C GLU A 209 21.52 3.57 17.92
N ASN A 210 21.91 4.36 16.92
CA ASN A 210 22.97 5.37 17.07
C ASN A 210 22.61 6.45 18.11
N LEU A 211 21.36 6.90 18.12
CA LEU A 211 20.87 7.86 19.13
C LEU A 211 20.81 7.23 20.52
N THR A 212 20.46 5.95 20.63
CA THR A 212 20.48 5.21 21.90
C THR A 212 21.92 5.10 22.44
N ALA A 213 22.90 4.79 21.58
CA ALA A 213 24.30 4.75 21.98
C ALA A 213 24.86 6.15 22.33
N ALA A 214 24.38 7.20 21.68
CA ALA A 214 24.73 8.59 22.03
C ALA A 214 24.12 9.00 23.38
N GLU A 215 22.85 8.65 23.63
CA GLU A 215 22.15 8.95 24.88
C GLU A 215 22.77 8.21 26.06
N SER A 216 23.12 6.93 25.88
CA SER A 216 23.83 6.12 26.88
C SER A 216 25.16 6.76 27.28
N ARG A 217 25.98 7.21 26.32
CA ARG A 217 27.25 7.92 26.64
C ARG A 217 27.06 9.23 27.42
N ILE A 218 25.90 9.86 27.28
CA ILE A 218 25.59 11.10 28.00
C ILE A 218 25.05 10.78 29.40
N ARG A 219 24.19 9.78 29.52
CA ARG A 219 23.36 9.61 30.71
C ARG A 219 23.75 8.43 31.58
N ASP A 220 24.33 7.37 31.02
CA ASP A 220 24.65 6.15 31.76
C ASP A 220 25.95 6.30 32.55
N VAL A 221 26.03 5.57 33.66
CA VAL A 221 27.22 5.54 34.51
C VAL A 221 28.19 4.46 34.03
N ASP A 222 29.48 4.79 33.99
CA ASP A 222 30.53 3.78 33.84
C ASP A 222 30.76 3.09 35.19
N TYR A 223 30.26 1.86 35.33
CA TYR A 223 30.37 1.08 36.56
C TYR A 223 31.82 0.75 36.95
N ALA A 224 32.76 0.71 36.01
CA ALA A 224 34.18 0.43 36.30
C ALA A 224 34.90 1.66 36.90
N LEU A 225 34.41 2.86 36.59
CA LEU A 225 34.92 4.13 37.13
C LEU A 225 34.16 4.62 38.37
N ALA A 226 32.94 4.11 38.60
CA ALA A 226 32.05 4.54 39.67
C ALA A 226 32.04 3.65 40.92
N ALA A 227 32.66 2.46 40.85
CA ALA A 227 32.87 1.54 41.97
C ALA A 227 34.17 1.88 42.73
#